data_AF-A0A127FCE2-F1
#
_entry.id   AF-A0A127FCE2-F1
#
_cell.length_a   1.000
_cell.length_b   1.000
_cell.length_c   1.000
_cell.angle_alpha   90.00
_cell.angle_beta   90.00
_cell.angle_gamma   90.00
#
_symmetry.space_group_name_H-M   'P 1'
#
loop_
_entity.id
_entity.type
_entity.pdbx_description
1 polymer ?
#
loop_
_entity_poly.entity_id
_entity_poly.type
_entity_poly.pdbx_seq_one_letter_code
_entity_poly.pdbx_strand_id
1 'polypeptide(L)'
;MSGRINARLSRPLAEFVSRMVGETGLYETPSEYIRDLIRRDMERREGQFLQDTILTGYRDLAAGRIFESSGDFKADMAVLDQKETNGWQ
;
A
#
# COMPACT_ATOMS: atom_id res chain seq x y z
N MET A 1 -8.10 -5.19 18.22
CA MET A 1 -7.58 -6.53 18.56
C MET A 1 -6.07 -6.51 18.41
N SER A 2 -5.31 -7.04 19.36
CA SER A 2 -3.85 -7.23 19.21
C SER A 2 -3.56 -8.67 18.75
N GLY A 3 -2.78 -8.82 17.68
CA GLY A 3 -2.32 -10.12 17.18
C GLY A 3 -0.87 -10.37 17.58
N ARG A 4 -0.50 -11.64 17.81
CA ARG A 4 0.89 -12.05 18.03
C ARG A 4 1.45 -12.66 16.75
N ILE A 5 2.60 -12.15 16.30
CA ILE A 5 3.36 -12.70 15.16
C ILE A 5 4.65 -13.31 15.72
N ASN A 6 4.99 -14.52 15.28
CA ASN A 6 6.30 -15.14 15.53
C ASN A 6 6.95 -15.41 14.18
N ALA A 7 8.17 -14.89 13.96
CA ALA A 7 8.90 -15.05 12.71
C ALA A 7 10.32 -15.55 13.00
N ARG A 8 10.82 -16.49 12.19
CA ARG A 8 12.22 -16.90 12.21
C ARG A 8 13.00 -16.01 11.25
N LEU A 9 14.02 -15.33 11.76
CA LEU A 9 14.92 -14.52 10.96
C LEU A 9 16.15 -15.34 10.58
N SER A 10 16.66 -15.12 9.37
CA SER A 10 17.99 -15.61 9.00
C SER A 10 19.03 -14.93 9.89
N ARG A 11 20.21 -15.56 10.04
CA ARG A 11 21.29 -15.04 10.88
C ARG A 11 21.65 -13.57 10.55
N PRO A 12 21.83 -13.17 9.27
CA PRO A 12 22.14 -11.77 8.95
C PRO A 12 21.05 -10.78 9.38
N LEU A 13 19.78 -11.18 9.25
CA LEU A 13 18.65 -10.33 9.67
C LEU A 13 18.57 -10.22 11.19
N ALA A 14 18.78 -11.32 11.92
CA ALA A 14 18.83 -11.30 13.38
C ALA A 14 19.96 -10.39 13.89
N GLU A 15 21.16 -10.52 13.33
CA GLU A 15 22.31 -9.67 13.67
C GLU A 15 22.04 -8.19 13.36
N PHE A 16 21.37 -7.89 12.25
CA PHE A 16 20.96 -6.52 11.94
C PHE A 16 19.99 -5.97 12.99
N VAL A 17 18.93 -6.72 13.33
CA VAL A 17 17.96 -6.30 14.36
C VAL A 17 18.65 -6.08 15.70
N SER A 18 19.59 -6.95 16.09
CA SER A 18 20.37 -6.80 17.32
C SER A 18 21.20 -5.51 17.36
N ARG A 19 21.67 -4.99 16.22
CA ARG A 19 22.38 -3.68 16.18
C ARG A 19 21.44 -2.48 16.30
N MET A 20 20.18 -2.64 15.89
CA MET A 20 19.18 -1.58 15.98
C MET A 20 18.57 -1.46 17.38
N VAL A 21 18.81 -2.44 18.25
CA VAL A 21 18.15 -2.59 19.55
C VAL A 21 19.16 -2.59 20.70
N GLY A 22 18.86 -1.91 21.81
CA GLY A 22 19.70 -1.88 23.01
C GLY A 22 20.34 -0.51 23.26
N GLU A 23 21.35 -0.44 24.14
CA GLU A 23 21.93 0.83 24.65
C GLU A 23 22.45 1.78 23.56
N THR A 24 22.97 1.24 22.47
CA THR A 24 23.45 2.01 21.31
C THR A 24 22.46 1.99 20.13
N GLY A 25 21.35 1.28 20.28
CA GLY A 25 20.31 1.12 19.27
C GLY A 25 19.28 2.24 19.32
N LEU A 26 18.51 2.39 18.24
CA LEU A 26 17.40 3.36 18.17
C LEU A 26 16.11 2.84 18.82
N TYR A 27 16.06 1.56 19.15
CA TYR A 27 14.87 0.88 19.65
C TYR A 27 15.20 0.11 20.94
N GLU A 28 14.22 -0.01 21.83
CA GLU A 28 14.43 -0.72 23.10
C GLU A 28 14.27 -2.23 22.93
N THR A 29 13.38 -2.65 22.02
CA THR A 29 13.09 -4.08 21.79
C THR A 29 13.02 -4.44 20.30
N PRO A 30 13.30 -5.71 19.92
CA PRO A 30 13.13 -6.17 18.54
C PRO A 30 11.68 -6.01 18.07
N SER A 31 10.71 -6.23 18.95
CA SER A 31 9.28 -6.07 18.64
C SER A 31 8.91 -4.63 18.30
N GLU A 32 9.60 -3.63 18.87
CA GLU A 32 9.42 -2.23 18.52
C GLU A 32 9.95 -1.93 17.13
N TYR A 33 11.20 -2.33 16.86
CA TYR A 33 11.82 -2.19 15.55
C TYR A 33 10.97 -2.82 14.44
N ILE A 34 10.49 -4.05 14.64
CA ILE A 34 9.67 -4.75 13.64
C ILE A 34 8.32 -4.05 13.43
N ARG A 35 7.66 -3.56 14.50
CA ARG A 35 6.41 -2.80 14.36
C ARG A 35 6.62 -1.52 13.57
N ASP A 36 7.71 -0.80 13.83
CA ASP A 36 8.03 0.41 13.09
C ASP A 36 8.38 0.12 11.62
N LEU A 37 9.13 -0.94 11.35
CA LEU A 37 9.44 -1.40 10.00
C LEU A 37 8.16 -1.74 9.21
N ILE A 38 7.22 -2.46 9.82
CA ILE A 38 5.92 -2.78 9.20
C ILE A 38 5.14 -1.50 8.90
N ARG A 39 5.10 -0.54 9.83
CA ARG A 39 4.41 0.74 9.60
C ARG A 39 5.00 1.49 8.41
N ARG A 40 6.33 1.59 8.33
CA ARG A 40 7.01 2.24 7.21
C ARG A 40 6.77 1.53 5.87
N ASP A 41 6.70 0.19 5.87
CA ASP A 41 6.35 -0.58 4.68
C ASP A 41 4.90 -0.33 4.25
N MET A 42 3.96 -0.28 5.22
CA MET A 42 2.56 0.08 4.95
C MET A 42 2.45 1.47 4.34
N GLU A 43 3.02 2.49 4.99
CA GLU A 43 2.98 3.89 4.51
C GLU A 43 3.59 4.03 3.10
N ARG A 44 4.70 3.32 2.84
CA ARG A 44 5.34 3.32 1.51
C ARG A 44 4.42 2.73 0.45
N ARG A 45 3.78 1.59 0.73
CA ARG A 45 2.90 0.91 -0.23
C ARG A 45 1.61 1.67 -0.46
N GLU A 46 1.03 2.24 0.59
CA GLU A 46 -0.14 3.13 0.48
C GLU A 46 0.20 4.38 -0.34
N GLY A 47 1.37 4.98 -0.10
CA GLY A 47 1.85 6.12 -0.88
C GLY A 47 2.13 5.79 -2.34
N GLN A 48 2.68 4.61 -2.64
CA GLN A 48 2.88 4.12 -4.01
C GLN A 48 1.55 3.88 -4.72
N PHE A 49 0.61 3.22 -4.03
CA PHE A 49 -0.74 2.99 -4.56
C PHE A 49 -1.44 4.30 -4.92
N LEU A 50 -1.34 5.32 -4.05
CA LEU A 50 -1.91 6.64 -4.32
C LEU A 50 -1.28 7.29 -5.56
N GLN A 51 0.06 7.25 -5.68
CA GLN A 51 0.77 7.79 -6.84
C GLN A 51 0.37 7.09 -8.14
N ASP A 52 0.34 5.75 -8.13
CA ASP A 52 -0.02 4.95 -9.29
C ASP A 52 -1.48 5.20 -9.72
N THR A 53 -2.39 5.35 -8.76
CA THR A 53 -3.81 5.63 -9.02
C THR A 53 -3.98 7.01 -9.66
N ILE A 54 -3.30 8.03 -9.14
CA ILE A 54 -3.34 9.39 -9.70
C ILE A 54 -2.80 9.40 -11.13
N LEU A 55 -1.65 8.78 -11.38
CA LEU A 55 -1.06 8.69 -12.72
C LEU A 55 -1.96 7.94 -13.70
N THR A 56 -2.62 6.88 -13.23
CA THR A 56 -3.60 6.12 -14.04
C THR A 56 -4.79 7.01 -14.41
N GLY A 57 -5.39 7.72 -13.45
CA GLY A 57 -6.48 8.65 -13.72
C GLY A 57 -6.12 9.77 -14.70
N TYR A 58 -4.90 10.31 -14.63
CA TYR A 58 -4.43 11.29 -15.64
C TYR A 58 -4.32 10.69 -17.05
N ARG A 59 -3.87 9.43 -17.16
CA ARG A 59 -3.80 8.72 -18.44
C ARG A 59 -5.19 8.40 -18.99
N ASP A 60 -6.14 8.09 -18.11
CA ASP A 60 -7.53 7.86 -18.48
C ASP A 60 -8.17 9.15 -19.03
N LEU A 61 -7.97 10.27 -18.32
CA LEU A 61 -8.42 11.58 -18.80
C LEU A 61 -7.80 11.95 -20.14
N ALA A 62 -6.48 11.76 -20.31
CA ALA A 62 -5.80 12.05 -21.58
C ALA A 62 -6.28 11.15 -22.73
N ALA A 63 -6.71 9.93 -22.43
CA ALA A 63 -7.25 8.98 -23.41
C ALA A 63 -8.78 9.10 -23.61
N GLY A 64 -9.44 10.06 -22.95
CA GLY A 64 -10.89 10.20 -23.01
C GLY A 64 -11.67 9.08 -22.29
N ARG A 65 -10.98 8.28 -21.45
CA ARG A 65 -11.58 7.23 -20.63
C ARG A 65 -12.23 7.80 -19.37
N ILE A 66 -13.18 8.70 -19.57
CA ILE A 66 -13.95 9.36 -18.51
C ILE A 66 -15.43 9.38 -18.87
N PHE A 67 -16.29 9.44 -17.86
CA PHE A 67 -17.73 9.64 -18.03
C PHE A 67 -18.27 10.48 -16.87
N GLU A 68 -19.41 11.13 -17.09
CA GLU A 68 -20.08 11.90 -16.05
C GLU A 68 -20.71 10.95 -15.02
N SER A 69 -20.40 11.15 -13.74
CA SER A 69 -20.98 10.37 -12.64
C SER A 69 -22.47 10.68 -12.52
N SER A 70 -23.29 9.64 -12.38
CA SER A 70 -24.72 9.77 -12.11
C SER A 70 -25.03 10.17 -10.67
N GLY A 71 -24.02 10.15 -9.78
CA GLY A 71 -24.15 10.35 -8.34
C GLY A 71 -24.53 9.07 -7.57
N ASP A 72 -24.88 7.98 -8.27
CA ASP A 72 -25.03 6.65 -7.68
C ASP A 72 -23.78 5.82 -7.97
N PHE A 73 -22.97 5.61 -6.92
CA PHE A 73 -21.73 4.86 -7.02
C PHE A 73 -21.90 3.46 -7.63
N LYS A 74 -22.97 2.73 -7.27
CA LYS A 74 -23.16 1.36 -7.75
C LYS A 74 -23.52 1.34 -9.23
N ALA A 75 -24.32 2.31 -9.67
CA ALA A 75 -24.65 2.47 -11.09
C ALA A 75 -23.41 2.88 -11.89
N ASP A 76 -22.62 3.83 -11.39
CA ASP A 76 -21.40 4.31 -12.05
C ASP A 76 -20.35 3.19 -12.19
N MET A 77 -20.18 2.34 -11.17
CA MET A 77 -19.28 1.18 -11.25
C MET A 77 -19.71 0.18 -12.32
N ALA A 78 -21.02 -0.07 -12.47
CA ALA A 78 -21.53 -0.97 -13.52
C ALA A 78 -21.29 -0.40 -14.93
N VAL A 79 -21.39 0.92 -15.09
CA VAL A 79 -21.07 1.61 -16.35
C VAL A 79 -19.57 1.53 -16.66
N LEU A 80 -18.72 1.70 -15.64
CA LEU A 80 -17.27 1.56 -15.79
C LEU A 80 -16.90 0.15 -16.27
N ASP A 81 -17.39 -0.90 -15.59
CA ASP A 81 -17.13 -2.30 -15.96
C ASP A 81 -17.56 -2.59 -17.41
N GLN A 82 -18.70 -2.02 -17.84
CA GLN A 82 -19.18 -2.15 -19.21
C GLN A 82 -18.25 -1.45 -20.22
N LYS A 83 -17.77 -0.24 -19.90
CA LYS A 83 -16.86 0.52 -20.76
C LYS A 83 -15.49 -0.16 -20.86
N GLU A 84 -14.97 -0.72 -19.78
CA GLU A 84 -13.72 -1.48 -19.79
C GLU A 84 -13.83 -2.73 -20.67
N THR A 85 -14.94 -3.47 -20.55
CA THR A 85 -15.20 -4.68 -21.35
C THR A 85 -15.33 -4.35 -22.84
N ASN A 86 -15.94 -3.23 -23.18
CA ASN A 86 -16.15 -2.79 -24.56
C ASN A 86 -14.96 -1.99 -25.13
N GLY A 87 -13.85 -1.90 -24.40
CA GLY A 87 -12.65 -1.19 -24.86
C GLY A 87 -12.83 0.32 -25.02
N TRP A 88 -13.75 0.92 -24.26
CA TRP A 88 -14.06 2.35 -24.27
C TRP A 88 -14.57 2.90 -25.62
N GLN A 89 -15.23 2.05 -26.41
CA GLN A 89 -15.95 2.44 -27.64
C GLN A 89 -17.29 3.13 -27.35
#